data_AF-A0AAP5KMJ1-F1
#
_entry.id   AF-A0AAP5KMJ1-F1
#
_cell.length_a   1.000
_cell.length_b   1.000
_cell.length_c   1.000
_cell.angle_alpha   90.00
_cell.angle_beta   90.00
_cell.angle_gamma   90.00
#
_symmetry.space_group_name_H-M   'P 1'
#
loop_
_entity.id
_entity.type
_entity.pdbx_description
1 polymer ?
#
loop_
_entity_poly.entity_id
_entity_poly.type
_entity_poly.pdbx_seq_one_letter_code
_entity_poly.pdbx_strand_id
1 'polypeptide(L)'
;MSMISPDSVEIFYRTYDSLVKDSLPLALFLSQITAKMDEENRDYFVIPAKKTGRKKDIYFQFERKNDELVFKGIHTRRKENGIS
;
A
#
# COMPACT_ATOMS: atom_id res chain seq x y z
N MET A 1 -17.38 -0.24 2.63
CA MET A 1 -16.05 0.41 2.63
C MET A 1 -15.19 -0.37 3.59
N SER A 2 -14.13 -1.00 3.10
CA SER A 2 -13.19 -1.77 3.88
C SER A 2 -12.30 -0.89 4.74
N MET A 3 -11.81 -1.46 5.83
CA MET A 3 -10.88 -0.81 6.76
C MET A 3 -9.58 -1.59 6.82
N ILE A 4 -8.46 -0.92 7.08
CA ILE A 4 -7.22 -1.64 7.38
C ILE A 4 -7.38 -2.37 8.71
N SER A 5 -7.02 -3.65 8.74
CA SER A 5 -7.16 -4.50 9.92
C SER A 5 -6.39 -3.92 11.11
N PRO A 6 -7.00 -3.79 12.31
CA PRO A 6 -6.34 -3.28 13.52
C PRO A 6 -5.05 -4.02 13.85
N ASP A 7 -4.99 -5.32 13.55
CA ASP A 7 -3.84 -6.18 13.84
C ASP A 7 -2.62 -5.87 12.93
N SER A 8 -2.86 -5.21 11.81
CA SER A 8 -1.85 -4.94 10.78
C SER A 8 -1.60 -3.45 10.52
N VAL A 9 -2.44 -2.58 11.07
CA VAL A 9 -2.39 -1.12 10.82
C VAL A 9 -1.08 -0.52 11.31
N GLU A 10 -0.59 -0.90 12.49
CA GLU A 10 0.67 -0.37 13.02
C GLU A 10 1.87 -0.72 12.11
N ILE A 11 1.93 -1.98 11.65
CA ILE A 11 2.99 -2.45 10.76
C ILE A 11 2.92 -1.73 9.42
N PHE A 12 1.72 -1.53 8.89
CA PHE A 12 1.50 -0.76 7.67
C PHE A 12 2.03 0.68 7.80
N TYR A 13 1.65 1.39 8.86
CA TYR A 13 2.08 2.77 9.11
C TYR A 13 3.61 2.88 9.25
N ARG A 14 4.22 2.03 10.07
CA ARG A 14 5.68 2.01 10.24
C ARG A 14 6.39 1.73 8.92
N THR A 15 5.86 0.82 8.11
CA THR A 15 6.43 0.50 6.81
C THR A 15 6.32 1.69 5.86
N TYR A 16 5.16 2.37 5.82
CA TYR A 16 4.97 3.58 5.03
C TYR A 16 5.96 4.68 5.42
N ASP A 17 6.03 5.02 6.71
CA ASP A 17 6.86 6.13 7.21
C ASP A 17 8.36 5.86 6.99
N SER A 18 8.79 4.58 7.00
CA SER A 18 10.17 4.21 6.69
C SER A 18 10.54 4.38 5.21
N LEU A 19 9.56 4.46 4.32
CA LEU A 19 9.75 4.44 2.86
C LEU A 19 9.43 5.77 2.20
N VAL A 20 8.37 6.44 2.64
CA VAL A 20 7.82 7.62 2.01
C VAL A 20 8.39 8.86 2.68
N LYS A 21 8.92 9.79 1.87
CA LYS A 21 9.52 11.04 2.35
C LYS A 21 8.56 12.23 2.25
N ASP A 22 7.25 11.98 2.38
CA ASP A 22 6.23 13.02 2.30
C ASP A 22 6.13 13.76 3.64
N SER A 23 5.82 15.06 3.60
CA SER A 23 5.62 15.89 4.80
C SER A 23 4.25 15.69 5.47
N LEU A 24 3.31 15.04 4.78
CA LEU A 24 1.94 14.86 5.25
C LEU A 24 1.74 13.44 5.83
N PRO A 25 1.09 13.32 7.01
CA PRO A 25 0.80 12.02 7.62
C PRO A 25 -0.11 11.14 6.76
N LEU A 26 0.18 9.84 6.70
CA LEU A 26 -0.64 8.84 6.01
C LEU A 26 -2.10 8.83 6.47
N ALA A 27 -2.34 9.10 7.76
CA ALA A 27 -3.67 9.13 8.35
C ALA A 27 -4.65 10.06 7.63
N LEU A 28 -4.15 11.16 7.03
CA LEU A 28 -4.97 12.10 6.27
C LEU A 28 -5.51 11.51 4.96
N PHE A 29 -4.89 10.46 4.45
CA PHE A 29 -5.22 9.83 3.17
C PHE A 29 -5.76 8.41 3.31
N LEU A 30 -5.80 7.85 4.52
CA LEU A 30 -6.14 6.44 4.73
C LEU A 30 -7.52 6.08 4.17
N SER A 31 -8.53 6.92 4.44
CA SER A 31 -9.89 6.72 3.93
C SER A 31 -9.98 6.80 2.41
N GLN A 32 -9.20 7.69 1.79
CA GLN A 32 -9.14 7.80 0.32
C GLN A 32 -8.46 6.58 -0.30
N ILE A 33 -7.41 6.06 0.35
CA ILE A 33 -6.69 4.87 -0.10
C ILE A 33 -7.62 3.66 -0.07
N THR A 34 -8.32 3.42 1.05
CA THR A 34 -9.22 2.26 1.17
C THR A 34 -10.43 2.39 0.25
N ALA A 35 -11.03 3.58 0.14
CA ALA A 35 -12.13 3.83 -0.80
C ALA A 35 -11.73 3.51 -2.25
N LYS A 36 -10.55 3.97 -2.68
CA LYS A 36 -10.05 3.70 -4.02
C LYS A 36 -9.73 2.23 -4.24
N MET A 37 -9.22 1.53 -3.21
CA MET A 37 -8.99 0.10 -3.29
C MET A 37 -10.29 -0.70 -3.45
N ASP A 38 -11.36 -0.27 -2.78
CA ASP A 38 -12.69 -0.87 -2.92
C ASP A 38 -13.32 -0.58 -4.28
N GLU A 39 -13.27 0.67 -4.73
CA GLU A 39 -13.79 1.09 -6.04
C GLU A 39 -13.14 0.33 -7.19
N GLU A 40 -11.81 0.16 -7.14
CA GLU A 40 -11.06 -0.56 -8.17
C GLU A 40 -10.99 -2.08 -7.94
N ASN A 41 -11.63 -2.60 -6.88
CA ASN A 41 -11.55 -3.99 -6.45
C ASN A 41 -10.11 -4.54 -6.43
N ARG A 42 -9.17 -3.74 -5.93
CA ARG A 42 -7.75 -4.12 -5.81
C ARG A 42 -7.39 -4.37 -4.35
N ASP A 43 -6.36 -5.17 -4.17
CA ASP A 43 -5.81 -5.57 -2.87
C ASP A 43 -4.44 -4.94 -2.60
N TYR A 44 -4.07 -3.91 -3.37
CA TYR A 44 -2.82 -3.20 -3.19
C TYR A 44 -2.97 -1.68 -3.30
N PHE A 45 -2.01 -0.98 -2.71
CA PHE A 45 -1.82 0.47 -2.82
C PHE A 45 -0.41 0.77 -3.34
N VAL A 46 -0.28 1.73 -4.26
CA VAL A 46 0.99 2.03 -4.94
C VAL A 46 1.56 3.36 -4.49
N ILE A 47 2.82 3.36 -4.08
CA ILE A 47 3.62 4.56 -3.92
C ILE A 47 4.60 4.72 -5.09
N PRO A 48 4.50 5.83 -5.84
CA PRO A 48 5.44 6.14 -6.91
C PRO A 48 6.88 6.25 -6.41
N ALA A 49 7.83 5.77 -7.22
CA ALA A 49 9.27 5.79 -6.92
C ALA A 49 9.79 7.18 -6.50
N LYS A 50 9.26 8.24 -7.13
CA LYS A 50 9.59 9.64 -6.83
C LYS A 50 9.33 10.05 -5.37
N LYS A 51 8.35 9.42 -4.70
CA LYS A 51 7.97 9.72 -3.31
C LYS A 51 8.82 8.97 -2.28
N THR A 52 9.55 7.95 -2.71
CA THR A 52 10.36 7.09 -1.82
C THR A 52 11.86 7.29 -2.04
N GLY A 53 12.25 8.08 -3.03
CA GLY A 53 13.64 8.19 -3.47
C GLY A 53 14.20 6.88 -4.04
N ARG A 54 13.34 5.91 -4.38
CA ARG A 54 13.72 4.63 -4.98
C ARG A 54 13.63 4.70 -6.51
N LYS A 55 14.15 3.68 -7.18
CA LYS A 55 14.11 3.54 -8.65
C LYS A 55 12.82 2.89 -9.17
N LYS A 56 12.02 2.29 -8.28
CA LYS A 56 10.81 1.54 -8.63
C LYS A 56 9.68 1.92 -7.69
N ASP A 57 8.46 1.83 -8.21
CA ASP A 57 7.25 1.96 -7.42
C ASP A 57 7.18 0.84 -6.37
N ILE A 58 6.58 1.17 -5.23
CA ILE A 58 6.38 0.25 -4.12
C ILE A 58 4.88 -0.06 -4.05
N TYR A 59 4.57 -1.35 -4.00
CA TYR A 59 3.23 -1.86 -3.85
C TYR A 59 3.08 -2.35 -2.42
N PHE A 60 2.16 -1.75 -1.67
CA PHE A 60 1.72 -2.23 -0.36
C PHE A 60 0.59 -3.22 -0.60
N GLN A 61 0.84 -4.48 -0.27
CA GLN A 61 -0.08 -5.59 -0.52
C GLN A 61 -0.95 -5.84 0.70
N PHE A 62 -2.23 -6.11 0.46
CA PHE A 62 -3.23 -6.46 1.45
C PHE A 62 -3.91 -7.76 1.05
N GLU A 63 -4.54 -8.40 2.03
CA GLU A 63 -5.46 -9.51 1.87
C GLU A 63 -6.84 -9.05 2.36
N ARG A 64 -7.89 -9.31 1.57
CA ARG A 64 -9.27 -9.01 1.98
C ARG A 64 -9.81 -10.18 2.82
N LYS A 65 -10.16 -9.90 4.08
CA LYS A 65 -10.70 -10.90 5.00
C LYS A 65 -11.73 -10.25 5.92
N ASN A 66 -12.96 -10.75 5.93
CA ASN A 66 -14.04 -10.25 6.80
C ASN A 66 -14.23 -8.72 6.72
N ASP A 67 -14.32 -8.17 5.52
CA ASP A 67 -14.39 -6.72 5.23
C ASP A 67 -13.16 -5.89 5.65
N GLU A 68 -12.12 -6.53 6.16
CA GLU A 68 -10.84 -5.91 6.49
C GLU A 68 -9.79 -6.11 5.39
N LEU A 69 -8.85 -5.16 5.35
CA LEU A 69 -7.63 -5.19 4.55
C LEU A 69 -6.46 -5.51 5.48
N VAL A 70 -6.00 -6.76 5.48
CA VAL A 70 -4.87 -7.21 6.30
C VAL A 70 -3.57 -6.93 5.54
N PHE A 71 -2.70 -6.08 6.08
CA PHE A 71 -1.42 -5.77 5.44
C PHE A 71 -0.50 -6.99 5.40
N LYS A 72 0.00 -7.35 4.21
CA LYS A 72 0.85 -8.54 3.98
C LYS A 72 2.32 -8.19 3.72
N GLY A 73 2.62 -6.91 3.49
CA GLY A 73 3.97 -6.43 3.21
C GLY A 73 4.06 -5.61 1.92
N ILE A 74 5.29 -5.39 1.47
CA ILE A 74 5.55 -4.62 0.25
C ILE A 74 6.20 -5.49 -0.82
N HIS A 75 5.93 -5.17 -2.08
CA HIS A 75 6.74 -5.66 -3.20
C HIS A 75 7.08 -4.51 -4.16
N THR A 76 8.09 -4.76 -4.99
CA THR A 76 8.35 -3.93 -6.16
C THR A 76 8.16 -4.82 -7.37
N ARG A 77 7.55 -4.33 -8.43
CA ARG A 77 7.49 -5.08 -9.69
C ARG A 77 8.93 -5.42 -10.10
N ARG A 78 9.30 -6.71 -10.06
CA ARG A 78 10.40 -7.16 -10.93
C ARG A 78 9.89 -6.89 -12.34
N LYS A 79 10.70 -6.25 -13.18
CA LYS A 79 10.51 -6.41 -14.61
C LYS A 79 10.54 -7.93 -14.80
N GLU A 80 9.44 -8.53 -15.23
CA GLU A 80 9.56 -9.77 -15.99
C GLU A 80 10.53 -9.40 -17.10
N ASN A 81 11.74 -9.94 -17.03
CA ASN A 81 12.54 -10.05 -18.24
C ASN A 81 11.68 -10.90 -19.16
N GLY A 82 11.11 -10.26 -20.18
CA GLY A 82 10.23 -10.91 -21.13
C GLY A 82 10.84 -12.21 -21.61
N ILE A 83 10.12 -13.30 -21.38
CA ILE A 83 10.25 -14.52 -22.16
C ILE A 83 8.80 -14.88 -22.52
N SER A 84 8.36 -14.30 -23.63
CA SER A 84 7.34 -14.91 -24.49
C SER A 84 8.02 -15.99 -25.34
#